data_AF-A0A0R2W9M4-F1
#
_entry.id   AF-A0A0R2W9M4-F1
#
_cell.length_a   1.000
_cell.length_b   1.000
_cell.length_c   1.000
_cell.angle_alpha   90.00
_cell.angle_beta   90.00
_cell.angle_gamma   90.00
#
_symmetry.space_group_name_H-M   'P 1'
#
loop_
_entity.id
_entity.type
_entity.pdbx_description
1 polymer ?
#
loop_
_entity_poly.entity_id
_entity_poly.type
_entity_poly.pdbx_seq_one_letter_code
_entity_poly.pdbx_strand_id
1 'polypeptide(L)' 'MSAKGHAHWTQTNARDDGWAVRTEALCGMHADAQNFYLWAELSAFETKPDGREEQILHRHQNWSVPRDFI' A
#
# COMPACT_ATOMS: atom_id res chain seq x y z
N MET A 1 -14.04 6.84 -21.25
CA MET A 1 -12.62 7.07 -20.84
C MET A 1 -12.26 6.09 -19.74
N SER A 2 -11.13 5.39 -19.86
CA SER A 2 -10.57 4.58 -18.78
C SER A 2 -9.33 5.31 -18.24
N ALA A 3 -9.46 5.91 -17.05
CA ALA A 3 -8.32 6.39 -16.31
C ALA A 3 -7.69 5.21 -15.57
N LYS A 4 -6.35 5.11 -15.60
CA LYS A 4 -5.58 4.21 -14.74
C LYS A 4 -4.64 5.07 -13.91
N GLY A 5 -4.56 4.79 -12.62
CA GLY A 5 -3.67 5.49 -11.70
C GLY A 5 -3.00 4.51 -10.77
N HIS A 6 -1.74 4.77 -10.44
CA HIS A 6 -0.99 4.03 -9.44
C HIS A 6 -0.21 5.01 -8.58
N ALA A 7 -0.13 4.74 -7.29
CA ALA A 7 0.74 5.44 -6.36
C ALA A 7 1.53 4.44 -5.53
N HIS A 8 2.77 4.80 -5.20
CA HIS A 8 3.62 4.07 -4.28
C HIS A 8 4.31 5.09 -3.39
N TRP A 9 4.24 4.85 -2.09
CA TRP A 9 4.87 5.66 -1.07
C TRP A 9 5.62 4.76 -0.09
N THR A 10 6.82 5.19 0.30
CA THR A 10 7.66 4.53 1.28
C THR A 10 8.12 5.56 2.31
N GLN A 11 8.07 5.21 3.59
CA GLN A 11 8.68 5.99 4.66
C GLN A 11 9.44 5.08 5.61
N THR A 12 10.61 5.54 6.06
CA THR A 12 11.41 4.85 7.07
C THR A 12 11.65 5.78 8.26
N ASN A 13 11.42 5.26 9.47
CA ASN A 13 11.79 5.89 10.74
C ASN A 13 12.85 5.01 11.42
N ALA A 14 14.02 5.56 11.73
CA ALA A 14 15.16 4.82 12.26
C ALA A 14 15.73 5.45 13.54
N ARG A 15 16.49 4.65 14.29
CA ARG A 15 17.26 5.04 15.47
C ARG A 15 18.74 4.63 15.30
N ASP A 16 19.61 5.22 16.11
CA ASP A 16 21.07 5.01 16.02
C ASP A 16 21.52 3.60 16.46
N ASP A 17 20.66 2.84 17.16
CA ASP A 17 20.93 1.48 17.64
C ASP A 17 20.70 0.40 16.58
N GLY A 18 20.42 0.80 15.33
CA GLY A 18 20.13 -0.12 14.22
C GLY A 18 18.68 -0.58 14.15
N TRP A 19 17.81 -0.13 15.05
CA TRP A 19 16.37 -0.33 14.93
C TRP A 19 15.76 0.61 13.87
N ALA A 20 14.87 0.09 13.02
CA ALA A 20 14.11 0.91 12.08
C ALA A 20 12.73 0.30 11.77
N VAL A 21 11.78 1.16 11.41
CA VAL A 21 10.49 0.74 10.84
C VAL A 21 10.32 1.37 9.46
N ARG A 22 10.03 0.54 8.47
CA ARG A 22 9.69 0.95 7.10
C ARG A 22 8.22 0.65 6.83
N THR A 23 7.48 1.64 6.36
CA THR A 23 6.08 1.50 5.94
C THR A 23 5.99 1.75 4.44
N GLU A 24 5.26 0.89 3.74
CA GLU A 24 4.97 1.01 2.31
C GLU A 24 3.48 1.04 2.09
N ALA A 25 3.02 2.01 1.29
CA ALA A 25 1.66 2.14 0.85
C ALA A 25 1.61 2.13 -0.67
N LEU A 26 0.93 1.15 -1.25
CA LEU A 26 0.70 1.04 -2.69
C LEU A 26 -0.80 1.14 -2.94
N CYS A 27 -1.19 1.80 -4.02
CA CYS A 27 -2.57 1.73 -4.47
C CYS A 27 -2.68 1.86 -5.99
N GLY A 28 -3.80 1.40 -6.51
CA GLY A 28 -4.14 1.55 -7.90
C GLY A 28 -5.62 1.68 -8.14
N MET A 29 -5.94 2.28 -9.28
CA MET A 29 -7.31 2.35 -9.76
C MET A 29 -7.37 2.11 -11.27
N HIS A 30 -8.45 1.49 -11.71
CA HIS A 30 -8.88 1.51 -13.11
C HIS A 30 -10.41 1.52 -13.19
N ALA A 31 -10.95 1.74 -14.38
CA ALA A 31 -12.40 1.69 -14.60
C ALA A 31 -12.73 1.02 -15.94
N ASP A 32 -13.85 0.31 -15.99
CA ASP A 32 -14.46 -0.19 -17.22
C ASP A 32 -15.79 0.53 -17.48
N ALA A 33 -16.68 -0.02 -18.31
CA ALA A 33 -17.96 0.61 -18.61
C ALA A 33 -18.98 0.53 -17.46
N GLN A 34 -18.73 -0.29 -16.45
CA GLN A 34 -19.69 -0.63 -15.40
C GLN A 34 -19.22 -0.20 -14.02
N ASN A 35 -17.92 -0.29 -13.72
CA ASN A 35 -17.35 -0.11 -12.39
C ASN A 35 -16.06 0.73 -12.38
N PHE A 36 -15.77 1.27 -11.21
CA PHE A 36 -14.44 1.64 -10.75
C PHE A 36 -13.86 0.51 -9.91
N TYR A 37 -12.62 0.15 -10.18
CA TYR A 37 -11.85 -0.85 -9.45
C TYR A 37 -10.71 -0.15 -8.72
N LEU A 38 -10.60 -0.39 -7.43
CA LEU A 38 -9.54 0.15 -6.59
C LEU A 38 -8.88 -1.00 -5.83
N TRP A 39 -7.57 -0.90 -5.65
CA TRP A 39 -6.84 -1.75 -4.74
C TRP A 39 -5.87 -0.91 -3.92
N ALA A 40 -5.60 -1.35 -2.70
CA ALA A 40 -4.59 -0.74 -1.84
C ALA A 40 -3.87 -1.81 -1.03
N GLU A 41 -2.59 -1.60 -0.82
CA GLU A 41 -1.72 -2.41 0.01
C GLU A 41 -0.99 -1.53 1.02
N LEU A 42 -0.95 -1.97 2.27
CA LEU A 42 -0.16 -1.38 3.34
C LEU A 42 0.70 -2.47 3.96
N SER A 43 2.01 -2.28 3.90
CA SER A 43 3.01 -3.18 4.47
C SER A 43 3.87 -2.40 5.47
N ALA A 44 4.24 -3.05 6.58
CA ALA A 44 5.22 -2.50 7.51
C ALA A 44 6.25 -3.55 7.89
N PHE A 45 7.48 -3.09 8.01
CA PHE A 45 8.66 -3.91 8.25
C PHE A 45 9.43 -3.34 9.44
N GLU A 46 9.85 -4.20 10.35
CA GLU A 46 10.72 -3.85 11.47
C GLU A 46 12.11 -4.42 11.22
N THR A 47 13.11 -3.54 11.21
CA THR A 47 14.53 -3.90 11.23
C THR A 47 15.01 -3.91 12.67
N LYS A 48 15.63 -5.01 13.08
CA LYS A 48 16.22 -5.19 14.41
C LYS A 48 17.70 -4.76 14.40
N PRO A 49 18.29 -4.47 15.58
CA PRO A 49 19.71 -4.09 15.69
C PRO A 49 20.70 -5.08 15.07
N ASP A 50 20.32 -6.36 14.92
CA ASP A 50 21.11 -7.39 14.24
C ASP A 50 21.03 -7.31 12.69
N GLY A 51 20.33 -6.31 12.16
CA GLY A 51 20.11 -6.08 10.74
C GLY A 51 18.98 -6.93 10.14
N ARG A 52 18.33 -7.80 10.91
CA ARG A 52 17.22 -8.61 10.40
C ARG A 52 15.98 -7.76 10.23
N GLU A 53 15.40 -7.82 9.04
CA GLU A 53 14.10 -7.21 8.74
C GLU A 53 12.98 -8.26 8.78
N GLU A 54 11.86 -7.91 9.40
CA GLU A 54 10.69 -8.76 9.55
C GLU A 54 9.43 -7.99 9.16
N GLN A 55 8.58 -8.57 8.30
CA GLN A 55 7.30 -7.96 7.97
C GLN A 55 6.34 -8.15 9.16
N ILE A 56 6.00 -7.05 9.81
CA ILE A 56 5.15 -7.02 11.01
C ILE A 56 3.68 -6.68 10.68
N LEU A 57 3.44 -6.14 9.48
CA LEU A 57 2.11 -5.85 8.98
C LEU A 57 2.06 -6.09 7.47
N HIS A 58 0.98 -6.72 7.04
CA HIS A 58 0.57 -6.73 5.65
C HIS A 58 -0.95 -6.68 5.58
N ARG A 59 -1.47 -5.73 4.81
CA ARG A 59 -2.90 -5.60 4.53
C ARG A 59 -3.11 -5.27 3.07
N HIS A 60 -3.97 -6.05 2.42
CA HIS A 60 -4.41 -5.80 1.07
C HIS A 60 -5.94 -5.68 1.04
N GLN A 61 -6.45 -4.76 0.23
CA GLN A 61 -7.88 -4.52 0.06
C GLN A 61 -8.21 -4.25 -1.41
N ASN A 62 -9.39 -4.70 -1.82
CA ASN A 62 -9.94 -4.47 -3.15
C ASN A 62 -11.37 -3.96 -3.04
N TRP A 63 -11.73 -3.05 -3.93
CA TRP A 63 -13.07 -2.52 -4.05
C TRP A 63 -13.51 -2.49 -5.50
N SER A 64 -14.79 -2.78 -5.71
CA SER A 64 -15.50 -2.55 -6.97
C SER A 64 -16.71 -1.69 -6.68
N VAL A 65 -16.78 -0.52 -7.30
CA VAL A 65 -17.85 0.46 -7.11
C VAL A 65 -18.54 0.67 -8.46
N PRO A 66 -19.82 0.29 -8.62
CA PRO A 66 -20.58 0.60 -9.82
C PRO A 66 -20.63 2.09 -10.12
N ARG A 67 -20.63 2.46 -11.40
CA ARG A 67 -20.61 3.86 -11.84
C ARG A 67 -21.88 4.63 -11.49
N ASP A 68 -23.03 3.94 -11.48
CA ASP A 68 -24.35 4.57 -11.42
C ASP A 68 -24.96 4.53 -10.00
N PHE A 69 -24.13 4.64 -8.95
CA PHE A 69 -24.58 4.63 -7.55
C PHE A 69 -25.22 5.98 -7.09
N ILE A 70 -25.80 6.76 -8.01
CA ILE A 70 -26.50 8.02 -7.75
C ILE A 70 -28.01 7.83 -7.81
#